data_AF-A0A5M5ZM24-F1
#
_entry.id   AF-A0A5M5ZM24-F1
#
_cell.length_a   1.000
_cell.length_b   1.000
_cell.length_c   1.000
_cell.angle_alpha   90.00
_cell.angle_beta   90.00
_cell.angle_gamma   90.00
#
_symmetry.space_group_name_H-M   'P 1'
#
loop_
_entity.id
_entity.type
_entity.pdbx_description
1 polymer ?
#
loop_
_entity_poly.entity_id
_entity_poly.type
_entity_poly.pdbx_seq_one_letter_code
_entity_poly.pdbx_strand_id
1 'polypeptide(L)'
;MRNMKAICTKLACFLLVLLVSGVAMAESITSPNGQLQLNFSVNAQGEPVYELSYKGKPVINPSKLGLELKNDPGLMNGFTMADAKTSTFDETWEPVWGEVKQIRNHYNELAVTLNQKAQDRNIIIRFRLFDDGMGFRYEFPLQKNLNYFVIKEERTQFAMTGDHTAFWIPGDYDTQEYDYTESKLSEIRGLMKGAITPNSSQTPFSPTGVQTSLQMKTADGLYINLHEAALVDYSCMHLNLDDKNFVFESWLTPDAVGDKGYLQAPYT
;
A
#
# COMPACT_ATOMS: atom_id res chain seq x y z
N MET A 1 -54.74 -47.98 -24.39
CA MET A 1 -53.27 -47.86 -24.35
C MET A 1 -52.93 -46.37 -24.32
N ARG A 2 -52.84 -45.75 -23.15
CA ARG A 2 -51.65 -45.56 -22.29
C ARG A 2 -50.59 -44.62 -22.90
N ASN A 3 -50.58 -43.42 -22.33
CA ASN A 3 -49.41 -42.60 -21.99
C ASN A 3 -48.47 -42.15 -23.12
N MET A 4 -48.70 -40.92 -23.60
CA MET A 4 -47.62 -40.09 -24.12
C MET A 4 -47.74 -38.64 -23.59
N LYS A 5 -48.06 -38.52 -22.30
CA LYS A 5 -47.80 -37.33 -21.48
C LYS A 5 -46.53 -37.60 -20.67
N ALA A 6 -45.33 -37.47 -21.25
CA ALA A 6 -44.11 -37.65 -20.46
C ALA A 6 -42.79 -37.14 -21.06
N ILE A 7 -42.75 -36.34 -22.14
CA ILE A 7 -41.45 -35.88 -22.66
C ILE A 7 -41.56 -34.45 -23.18
N CYS A 8 -41.97 -33.51 -22.33
CA CYS A 8 -41.73 -32.07 -22.57
C CYS A 8 -41.49 -31.29 -21.26
N THR A 9 -41.25 -31.98 -20.14
CA THR A 9 -41.20 -31.37 -18.80
C THR A 9 -39.91 -31.71 -18.05
N LYS A 10 -38.80 -31.90 -18.77
CA LYS A 10 -37.46 -32.11 -18.18
C LYS A 10 -36.34 -31.46 -19.01
N LEU A 11 -36.61 -30.34 -19.64
CA LEU A 11 -35.56 -29.54 -20.31
C LEU A 11 -35.83 -28.03 -20.14
N ALA A 12 -36.18 -27.63 -18.92
CA ALA A 12 -36.39 -26.23 -18.53
C ALA A 12 -35.74 -25.90 -17.17
N CYS A 13 -34.68 -26.63 -16.80
CA CYS A 13 -33.88 -26.36 -15.59
C CYS A 13 -32.39 -26.13 -15.90
N PHE A 14 -32.04 -25.76 -17.13
CA PHE A 14 -30.65 -25.63 -17.56
C PHE A 14 -30.43 -24.33 -18.32
N LEU A 15 -30.54 -23.19 -17.63
CA LEU A 15 -29.78 -21.94 -17.84
C LEU A 15 -30.47 -20.80 -17.09
N LEU A 16 -30.21 -20.69 -15.79
CA LEU A 16 -30.16 -19.37 -15.14
C LEU A 16 -29.38 -19.45 -13.84
N VAL A 17 -28.12 -19.92 -13.92
CA VAL A 17 -27.13 -19.46 -12.95
C VAL A 17 -26.71 -18.09 -13.43
N LEU A 18 -27.52 -17.08 -13.09
CA LEU A 18 -27.05 -15.71 -13.01
C LEU A 18 -25.96 -15.73 -11.93
N LEU A 19 -24.72 -15.90 -12.36
CA LEU A 19 -23.58 -15.43 -11.61
C LEU A 19 -23.84 -13.94 -11.41
N VAL A 20 -24.37 -13.59 -10.24
CA VAL A 20 -24.23 -12.25 -9.69
C VAL A 20 -22.74 -12.13 -9.42
N SER A 21 -21.98 -11.82 -10.46
CA SER A 21 -20.63 -11.29 -10.33
C SER A 21 -20.82 -10.05 -9.49
N GLY A 22 -20.41 -10.09 -8.22
CA GLY A 22 -20.27 -8.87 -7.43
C GLY A 22 -19.44 -7.92 -8.28
N VAL A 23 -20.03 -6.80 -8.69
CA VAL A 23 -19.32 -5.80 -9.48
C VAL A 23 -18.23 -5.27 -8.56
N ALA A 24 -17.00 -5.76 -8.75
CA ALA A 24 -15.84 -5.20 -8.08
C ALA A 24 -15.73 -3.76 -8.59
N MET A 25 -15.92 -2.80 -7.70
CA MET A 25 -15.72 -1.38 -8.01
C MET A 25 -14.20 -1.19 -8.10
N ALA A 26 -13.72 -0.88 -9.30
CA ALA A 26 -12.32 -0.70 -9.60
C ALA A 26 -12.11 0.61 -10.36
N GLU A 27 -11.03 1.30 -10.02
CA GLU A 27 -10.59 2.54 -10.65
C GLU A 27 -9.16 2.35 -11.15
N SER A 28 -8.80 3.04 -12.24
CA SER A 28 -7.47 2.94 -12.83
C SER A 28 -6.99 4.30 -13.32
N ILE A 29 -5.71 4.59 -13.11
CA ILE A 29 -5.04 5.74 -13.71
C ILE A 29 -3.71 5.29 -14.32
N THR A 30 -3.25 6.05 -15.32
CA THR A 30 -1.95 5.85 -15.96
C THR A 30 -1.06 7.05 -15.70
N SER A 31 0.27 6.85 -15.74
CA SER A 31 1.22 7.97 -15.72
C SER A 31 1.04 8.86 -16.96
N PRO A 32 1.52 10.10 -16.96
CA PRO A 32 1.42 10.96 -18.13
C PRO A 32 1.99 10.38 -19.43
N ASN A 33 3.07 9.59 -19.35
CA ASN A 33 3.65 8.88 -20.50
C ASN A 33 2.99 7.50 -20.78
N GLY A 34 2.01 7.09 -19.99
CA GLY A 34 1.26 5.83 -20.11
C GLY A 34 2.05 4.56 -19.77
N GLN A 35 3.27 4.67 -19.23
CA GLN A 35 4.10 3.49 -18.94
C GLN A 35 3.78 2.87 -17.58
N LEU A 36 3.36 3.64 -16.58
CA LEU A 36 2.85 3.11 -15.33
C LEU A 36 1.32 3.04 -15.37
N GLN A 37 0.77 1.97 -14.83
CA GLN A 37 -0.67 1.84 -14.61
C GLN A 37 -0.92 1.36 -13.18
N LEU A 38 -1.71 2.15 -12.45
CA LEU A 38 -2.23 1.82 -11.13
C LEU A 38 -3.66 1.31 -11.29
N ASN A 39 -3.98 0.19 -10.65
CA ASN A 39 -5.36 -0.25 -10.45
C ASN A 39 -5.67 -0.25 -8.96
N PHE A 40 -6.82 0.31 -8.61
CA PHE A 40 -7.37 0.32 -7.26
C PHE A 40 -8.71 -0.41 -7.24
N SER A 41 -8.98 -1.16 -6.19
CA SER A 41 -10.28 -1.81 -6.00
C SER A 41 -10.62 -1.97 -4.52
N VAL A 42 -11.88 -2.28 -4.25
CA VAL A 42 -12.33 -2.76 -2.94
C VAL A 42 -12.79 -4.21 -3.11
N ASN A 43 -12.16 -5.14 -2.40
CA ASN A 43 -12.46 -6.57 -2.55
C ASN A 43 -13.78 -6.97 -1.86
N ALA A 44 -14.13 -8.26 -1.95
CA ALA A 44 -15.39 -8.77 -1.40
C ALA A 44 -15.50 -8.65 0.14
N GLN A 45 -14.37 -8.50 0.84
CA GLN A 45 -14.31 -8.27 2.29
C GLN A 45 -14.36 -6.77 2.65
N GLY A 46 -14.44 -5.88 1.64
CA GLY A 46 -14.39 -4.45 1.84
C GLY A 46 -12.97 -3.93 2.13
N GLU A 47 -11.93 -4.69 1.80
CA GLU A 47 -10.53 -4.27 1.95
C GLU A 47 -10.11 -3.43 0.73
N PRO A 48 -9.49 -2.25 0.93
CA PRO A 48 -8.87 -1.49 -0.16
C PRO A 48 -7.62 -2.21 -0.67
N VAL A 49 -7.51 -2.37 -1.98
CA VAL A 49 -6.40 -3.08 -2.65
C VAL A 49 -5.90 -2.26 -3.83
N TYR A 50 -4.58 -2.15 -3.98
CA TYR A 50 -3.95 -1.57 -5.16
C TYR A 50 -2.94 -2.53 -5.79
N GLU A 51 -2.65 -2.32 -7.06
CA GLU A 51 -1.57 -2.97 -7.79
C GLU A 51 -0.96 -1.97 -8.79
N LEU A 52 0.31 -2.17 -9.13
CA LEU A 52 1.06 -1.29 -10.01
C LEU A 52 1.77 -2.09 -11.08
N SER A 53 1.68 -1.65 -12.32
CA SER A 53 2.45 -2.20 -13.44
C SER A 53 3.28 -1.12 -14.15
N TYR A 54 4.41 -1.52 -14.72
CA TYR A 54 5.29 -0.70 -15.55
C TYR A 54 5.54 -1.40 -16.88
N LYS A 55 5.21 -0.74 -17.99
CA LYS A 55 5.30 -1.28 -19.36
C LYS A 55 4.60 -2.64 -19.50
N GLY A 56 3.43 -2.78 -18.85
CA GLY A 56 2.64 -4.01 -18.84
C GLY A 56 3.19 -5.15 -17.96
N LYS A 57 4.28 -4.91 -17.22
CA LYS A 57 4.83 -5.87 -16.26
C LYS A 57 4.43 -5.50 -14.83
N PRO A 58 4.03 -6.45 -13.98
CA PRO A 58 3.73 -6.14 -12.59
C PRO A 58 4.99 -5.65 -11.86
N VAL A 59 4.81 -4.61 -11.05
CA VAL A 59 5.83 -4.05 -10.14
C VAL A 59 5.41 -4.32 -8.70
N ILE A 60 4.15 -4.03 -8.38
CA ILE A 60 3.51 -4.33 -7.11
C ILE A 60 2.31 -5.25 -7.40
N ASN A 61 2.35 -6.47 -6.86
CA ASN A 61 1.22 -7.39 -6.86
C ASN A 61 0.08 -6.84 -5.97
N PRO A 62 -1.16 -7.35 -6.09
CA PRO A 62 -2.29 -6.92 -5.27
C PRO A 62 -1.94 -6.78 -3.79
N SER A 63 -1.97 -5.54 -3.30
CA SER A 63 -1.47 -5.14 -1.98
C SER A 63 -2.56 -4.40 -1.22
N LYS A 64 -2.77 -4.79 0.03
CA LYS A 64 -3.82 -4.20 0.89
C LYS A 64 -3.35 -2.87 1.49
N LEU A 65 -4.33 -2.02 1.80
CA LEU A 65 -4.16 -0.75 2.49
C LEU A 65 -5.10 -0.69 3.69
N GLY A 66 -4.66 -0.11 4.79
CA GLY A 66 -5.50 0.08 5.98
C GLY A 66 -4.72 0.31 7.26
N LEU A 67 -5.44 0.64 8.34
CA LEU A 67 -4.86 0.89 9.66
C LEU A 67 -5.59 0.12 10.75
N GLU A 68 -4.85 -0.55 11.63
CA GLU A 68 -5.35 -0.98 12.93
C GLU A 68 -5.37 0.20 13.89
N LEU A 69 -6.47 0.36 14.60
CA LEU A 69 -6.66 1.43 15.57
C LEU A 69 -6.75 0.86 16.98
N LYS A 70 -6.27 1.60 17.98
CA LYS A 70 -6.38 1.23 19.38
C LYS A 70 -7.83 1.38 19.84
N ASN A 71 -8.38 0.32 20.46
CA ASN A 71 -9.75 0.29 20.99
C ASN A 71 -10.85 0.60 19.95
N ASP A 72 -10.59 0.33 18.68
CA ASP A 72 -11.52 0.57 17.58
C ASP A 72 -11.44 -0.61 16.57
N PRO A 73 -12.54 -0.95 15.86
CA PRO A 73 -12.53 -2.03 14.85
C PRO A 73 -11.51 -1.85 13.70
N GLY A 74 -10.94 -0.66 13.53
CA GLY A 74 -9.91 -0.35 12.55
C GLY A 74 -10.45 0.15 11.21
N LEU A 75 -9.52 0.57 10.37
CA LEU A 75 -9.70 1.14 9.03
C LEU A 75 -9.09 0.20 7.98
N MET A 76 -9.36 -1.10 8.06
CA MET A 76 -8.78 -2.11 7.16
C MET A 76 -9.78 -2.73 6.19
N ASN A 77 -11.06 -2.83 6.58
CA ASN A 77 -12.08 -3.56 5.84
C ASN A 77 -13.48 -2.98 6.03
N GLY A 78 -14.49 -3.59 5.41
CA GLY A 78 -15.88 -3.14 5.49
C GLY A 78 -16.14 -1.83 4.73
N PHE A 79 -15.22 -1.43 3.85
CA PHE A 79 -15.39 -0.26 3.01
C PHE A 79 -16.24 -0.56 1.78
N THR A 80 -16.87 0.49 1.28
CA THR A 80 -17.40 0.57 -0.08
C THR A 80 -16.87 1.84 -0.72
N MET A 81 -16.64 1.82 -2.02
CA MET A 81 -16.23 3.01 -2.76
C MET A 81 -17.42 3.97 -2.87
N ALA A 82 -17.29 5.17 -2.31
CA ALA A 82 -18.34 6.17 -2.26
C ALA A 82 -18.18 7.24 -3.37
N ASP A 83 -16.94 7.57 -3.71
CA ASP A 83 -16.60 8.55 -4.76
C ASP A 83 -15.19 8.26 -5.27
N ALA A 84 -14.92 8.61 -6.53
CA ALA A 84 -13.61 8.52 -7.16
C ALA A 84 -13.41 9.73 -8.07
N LYS A 85 -12.35 10.51 -7.82
CA LYS A 85 -12.05 11.73 -8.56
C LYS A 85 -10.65 11.65 -9.15
N THR A 86 -10.56 11.93 -10.44
CA THR A 86 -9.28 12.05 -11.13
C THR A 86 -8.93 13.51 -11.39
N SER A 87 -7.64 13.82 -11.40
CA SER A 87 -7.12 15.12 -11.84
C SER A 87 -5.71 14.97 -12.41
N THR A 88 -5.20 16.03 -13.03
CA THR A 88 -3.82 16.09 -13.52
C THR A 88 -3.20 17.38 -13.00
N PHE A 89 -1.91 17.33 -12.69
CA PHE A 89 -1.13 18.48 -12.26
C PHE A 89 0.18 18.50 -13.05
N ASP A 90 0.54 19.66 -13.60
CA ASP A 90 1.78 19.84 -14.37
C ASP A 90 2.30 21.26 -14.16
N GLU A 91 3.19 21.43 -13.20
CA GLU A 91 3.81 22.71 -12.89
C GLU A 91 5.30 22.56 -12.65
N THR A 92 6.05 23.65 -12.82
CA THR A 92 7.49 23.67 -12.55
C THR A 92 7.79 24.65 -11.43
N TRP A 93 8.68 24.27 -10.52
CA TRP A 93 9.13 25.12 -9.43
C TRP A 93 10.66 25.16 -9.34
N GLU A 94 11.19 26.20 -8.69
CA GLU A 94 12.62 26.38 -8.47
C GLU A 94 12.95 26.18 -6.99
N PRO A 95 13.81 25.20 -6.64
CA PRO A 95 14.27 25.06 -5.27
C PRO A 95 15.20 26.22 -4.89
N VAL A 96 15.23 26.57 -3.60
CA VAL A 96 16.20 27.56 -3.08
C VAL A 96 17.64 27.09 -3.32
N TRP A 97 17.88 25.78 -3.20
CA TRP A 97 19.12 25.08 -3.51
C TRP A 97 18.79 23.62 -3.87
N GLY A 98 19.55 23.00 -4.76
CA GLY A 98 19.29 21.63 -5.18
C GLY A 98 20.22 21.16 -6.30
N GLU A 99 20.08 19.88 -6.68
CA GLU A 99 20.88 19.25 -7.74
C GLU A 99 20.56 19.81 -9.13
N VAL A 100 19.37 20.39 -9.31
CA VAL A 100 18.91 21.01 -10.55
C VAL A 100 18.26 22.37 -10.29
N LYS A 101 18.25 23.23 -11.31
CA LYS A 101 17.65 24.58 -11.22
C LYS A 101 16.12 24.56 -11.16
N GLN A 102 15.48 23.65 -11.89
CA GLN A 102 14.03 23.58 -12.06
C GLN A 102 13.57 22.14 -11.89
N ILE A 103 12.49 21.93 -11.14
CA ILE A 103 11.89 20.63 -10.90
C ILE A 103 10.46 20.68 -11.46
N ARG A 104 10.17 19.79 -12.40
CA ARG A 104 8.82 19.60 -12.94
C ARG A 104 8.06 18.63 -12.05
N ASN A 105 6.90 19.05 -11.59
CA ASN A 105 5.95 18.24 -10.83
C ASN A 105 4.77 17.90 -11.75
N HIS A 106 4.82 16.73 -12.38
CA HIS A 106 3.84 16.29 -13.36
C HIS A 106 3.31 14.90 -13.03
N TYR A 107 2.02 14.82 -12.70
CA TYR A 107 1.36 13.57 -12.33
C TYR A 107 -0.11 13.55 -12.71
N ASN A 108 -0.64 12.34 -12.86
CA ASN A 108 -2.07 12.08 -12.80
C ASN A 108 -2.44 11.62 -11.39
N GLU A 109 -3.59 12.06 -10.88
CA GLU A 109 -4.05 11.82 -9.51
C GLU A 109 -5.37 11.07 -9.51
N LEU A 110 -5.54 10.18 -8.52
CA LEU A 110 -6.79 9.51 -8.18
C LEU A 110 -7.05 9.67 -6.68
N ALA A 111 -8.16 10.28 -6.31
CA ALA A 111 -8.63 10.36 -4.94
C ALA A 111 -9.88 9.50 -4.77
N VAL A 112 -9.76 8.42 -4.02
CA VAL A 112 -10.85 7.48 -3.75
C VAL A 112 -11.41 7.72 -2.36
N THR A 113 -12.69 8.07 -2.27
CA THR A 113 -13.40 8.17 -0.99
C THR A 113 -14.02 6.81 -0.65
N LEU A 114 -13.65 6.29 0.51
CA LEU A 114 -14.09 5.00 1.02
C LEU A 114 -15.01 5.21 2.22
N ASN A 115 -16.21 4.64 2.17
CA ASN A 115 -17.17 4.67 3.27
C ASN A 115 -17.19 3.33 4.01
N GLN A 116 -16.97 3.36 5.32
CA GLN A 116 -17.10 2.22 6.22
C GLN A 116 -18.50 2.25 6.87
N LYS A 117 -19.47 1.59 6.24
CA LYS A 117 -20.90 1.72 6.59
C LYS A 117 -21.22 1.40 8.05
N ALA A 118 -20.57 0.40 8.63
CA ALA A 118 -20.87 -0.05 9.99
C ALA A 118 -20.49 0.99 11.06
N GLN A 119 -19.49 1.83 10.80
CA GLN A 119 -19.02 2.89 11.69
C GLN A 119 -19.48 4.29 11.24
N ASP A 120 -20.16 4.38 10.09
CA ASP A 120 -20.60 5.64 9.47
C ASP A 120 -19.46 6.67 9.43
N ARG A 121 -18.35 6.28 8.79
CA ARG A 121 -17.16 7.12 8.61
C ARG A 121 -16.52 6.93 7.24
N ASN A 122 -15.80 7.94 6.80
CA ASN A 122 -15.09 7.98 5.52
C ASN A 122 -13.59 8.18 5.72
N ILE A 123 -12.81 7.58 4.82
CA ILE A 123 -11.41 7.95 4.59
C ILE A 123 -11.23 8.23 3.10
N ILE A 124 -10.15 8.91 2.75
CA ILE A 124 -9.74 9.09 1.35
C ILE A 124 -8.38 8.44 1.18
N ILE A 125 -8.18 7.72 0.08
CA ILE A 125 -6.84 7.30 -0.36
C ILE A 125 -6.52 8.08 -1.61
N ARG A 126 -5.46 8.88 -1.57
CA ARG A 126 -5.02 9.70 -2.70
C ARG A 126 -3.76 9.11 -3.30
N PHE A 127 -3.80 8.82 -4.59
CA PHE A 127 -2.68 8.34 -5.38
C PHE A 127 -2.21 9.42 -6.35
N ARG A 128 -0.90 9.60 -6.49
CA ARG A 128 -0.27 10.39 -7.55
C ARG A 128 0.67 9.49 -8.34
N LEU A 129 0.46 9.44 -9.65
CA LEU A 129 1.20 8.59 -10.57
C LEU A 129 2.01 9.47 -11.53
N PHE A 130 3.33 9.37 -11.40
CA PHE A 130 4.34 10.07 -12.18
C PHE A 130 4.88 9.15 -13.28
N ASP A 131 5.73 9.67 -14.16
CA ASP A 131 6.37 8.87 -15.22
C ASP A 131 7.38 7.84 -14.68
N ASP A 132 7.86 8.04 -13.46
CA ASP A 132 8.95 7.31 -12.81
C ASP A 132 8.54 6.66 -11.48
N GLY A 133 7.30 6.85 -11.00
CA GLY A 133 6.87 6.27 -9.75
C GLY A 133 5.43 6.59 -9.35
N MET A 134 5.06 6.10 -8.18
CA MET A 134 3.76 6.32 -7.55
C MET A 134 3.96 6.76 -6.10
N GLY A 135 3.22 7.77 -5.67
CA GLY A 135 3.01 8.08 -4.26
C GLY A 135 1.56 7.91 -3.87
N PHE A 136 1.29 7.51 -2.63
CA PHE A 136 -0.07 7.55 -2.09
C PHE A 136 -0.06 7.90 -0.61
N ARG A 137 -1.23 8.33 -0.11
CA ARG A 137 -1.45 8.58 1.32
C ARG A 137 -2.91 8.37 1.69
N TYR A 138 -3.14 8.16 2.99
CA TYR A 138 -4.46 8.25 3.59
C TYR A 138 -4.80 9.71 3.90
N GLU A 139 -6.07 10.09 3.83
CA GLU A 139 -6.57 11.36 4.33
C GLU A 139 -7.80 11.07 5.20
N PHE A 140 -7.86 11.72 6.36
CA PHE A 140 -8.87 11.50 7.38
C PHE A 140 -9.68 12.79 7.54
N PRO A 141 -10.79 12.97 6.81
CA PRO A 141 -11.61 14.18 6.93
C PRO A 141 -12.23 14.31 8.32
N LEU A 142 -12.38 15.55 8.79
CA LEU A 142 -13.13 15.82 10.01
C LEU A 142 -14.59 15.38 9.85
N GLN A 143 -15.06 14.55 10.78
CA GLN A 143 -16.41 13.99 10.76
C GLN A 143 -16.84 13.52 12.14
N LYS A 144 -18.11 13.13 12.27
CA LYS A 144 -18.72 12.76 13.55
C LYS A 144 -18.07 11.54 14.21
N ASN A 145 -17.76 10.49 13.43
CA ASN A 145 -17.33 9.19 13.95
C ASN A 145 -15.84 8.88 13.69
N LEU A 146 -15.04 9.90 13.36
CA LEU A 146 -13.59 9.81 13.24
C LEU A 146 -13.00 11.21 13.51
N ASN A 147 -12.56 11.45 14.75
CA ASN A 147 -11.95 12.70 15.16
C ASN A 147 -10.57 12.44 15.77
N TYR A 148 -10.52 12.02 17.03
CA TYR A 148 -9.29 11.54 17.68
C TYR A 148 -9.18 10.03 17.56
N PHE A 149 -8.02 9.54 17.17
CA PHE A 149 -7.74 8.11 17.10
C PHE A 149 -6.25 7.84 17.28
N VAL A 150 -5.93 6.63 17.74
CA VAL A 150 -4.55 6.19 17.95
C VAL A 150 -4.28 5.01 17.04
N ILE A 151 -3.21 5.12 16.25
CA ILE A 151 -2.76 4.05 15.37
C ILE A 151 -2.10 2.98 16.23
N LYS A 152 -2.57 1.75 16.07
CA LYS A 152 -1.92 0.56 16.60
C LYS A 152 -0.90 0.03 15.61
N GLU A 153 -1.29 -0.12 14.34
CA GLU A 153 -0.43 -0.54 13.23
C GLU A 153 -0.95 0.07 11.93
N GLU A 154 -0.04 0.47 11.04
CA GLU A 154 -0.38 0.65 9.63
C GLU A 154 -0.18 -0.69 8.90
N ARG A 155 -1.13 -1.07 8.04
CA ARG A 155 -1.17 -2.34 7.30
C ARG A 155 -1.01 -2.12 5.80
N THR A 156 -0.19 -1.15 5.42
CA THR A 156 0.13 -0.83 4.02
C THR A 156 1.07 -1.87 3.46
N GLN A 157 0.67 -2.55 2.39
CA GLN A 157 1.47 -3.60 1.78
C GLN A 157 2.15 -3.16 0.48
N PHE A 158 3.28 -3.81 0.21
CA PHE A 158 4.03 -3.78 -1.03
C PHE A 158 4.41 -5.22 -1.38
N ALA A 159 3.52 -5.93 -2.04
CA ALA A 159 3.74 -7.30 -2.48
C ALA A 159 4.65 -7.32 -3.71
N MET A 160 5.87 -7.81 -3.55
CA MET A 160 6.86 -7.90 -4.62
C MET A 160 6.50 -9.02 -5.61
N THR A 161 7.09 -8.95 -6.81
CA THR A 161 6.82 -9.93 -7.88
C THR A 161 7.77 -11.12 -7.87
N GLY A 162 8.74 -11.14 -6.96
CA GLY A 162 9.61 -12.28 -6.74
C GLY A 162 10.74 -11.97 -5.76
N ASP A 163 11.72 -12.88 -5.73
CA ASP A 163 12.89 -12.80 -4.87
C ASP A 163 13.94 -11.81 -5.45
N HIS A 164 13.67 -10.53 -5.24
CA HIS A 164 14.50 -9.43 -5.75
C HIS A 164 15.84 -9.35 -5.01
N THR A 165 16.85 -8.78 -5.66
CA THR A 165 18.07 -8.37 -4.96
C THR A 165 17.79 -7.04 -4.29
N ALA A 166 18.07 -6.93 -2.99
CA ALA A 166 17.88 -5.73 -2.19
C ALA A 166 19.21 -5.20 -1.67
N PHE A 167 19.30 -3.89 -1.53
CA PHE A 167 20.38 -3.16 -0.87
C PHE A 167 19.77 -2.54 0.38
N TRP A 168 20.03 -3.15 1.54
CA TRP A 168 19.27 -2.87 2.75
C TRP A 168 20.15 -2.71 3.98
N ILE A 169 19.60 -2.03 4.99
CA ILE A 169 20.12 -1.97 6.35
C ILE A 169 19.04 -2.47 7.33
N PRO A 170 19.43 -3.00 8.52
CA PRO A 170 18.48 -3.47 9.52
C PRO A 170 17.44 -2.43 9.91
N GLY A 171 16.18 -2.85 9.96
CA GLY A 171 15.08 -2.05 10.50
C GLY A 171 15.28 -1.81 11.99
N ASP A 172 15.46 -0.54 12.35
CA ASP A 172 15.83 -0.11 13.70
C ASP A 172 15.21 1.25 14.02
N TYR A 173 14.73 1.42 15.25
CA TYR A 173 14.06 2.65 15.66
C TYR A 173 15.00 3.79 16.04
N ASP A 174 16.27 3.50 16.32
CA ASP A 174 17.18 4.43 16.98
C ASP A 174 18.43 4.78 16.15
N THR A 175 18.80 3.96 15.16
CA THR A 175 19.97 4.23 14.33
C THR A 175 19.82 3.77 12.89
N GLN A 176 20.54 4.44 12.00
CA GLN A 176 20.69 4.09 10.59
C GLN A 176 22.16 3.88 10.21
N GLU A 177 23.07 3.85 11.19
CA GLU A 177 24.52 3.78 11.02
C GLU A 177 25.01 2.34 10.82
N TYR A 178 24.38 1.63 9.88
CA TYR A 178 24.76 0.28 9.47
C TYR A 178 25.40 0.29 8.08
N ASP A 179 26.33 -0.63 7.85
CA ASP A 179 26.76 -0.94 6.48
C ASP A 179 25.62 -1.64 5.73
N TYR A 180 25.47 -1.31 4.45
CA TYR A 180 24.49 -1.96 3.59
C TYR A 180 24.84 -3.43 3.35
N THR A 181 23.80 -4.27 3.32
CA THR A 181 23.86 -5.64 2.85
C THR A 181 23.21 -5.74 1.47
N GLU A 182 23.91 -6.37 0.52
CA GLU A 182 23.34 -6.80 -0.76
C GLU A 182 22.97 -8.28 -0.65
N SER A 183 21.69 -8.61 -0.81
CA SER A 183 21.22 -10.00 -0.78
C SER A 183 19.90 -10.18 -1.51
N LYS A 184 19.47 -11.43 -1.67
CA LYS A 184 18.08 -11.74 -1.99
C LYS A 184 17.14 -11.43 -0.83
N LEU A 185 15.87 -11.19 -1.12
CA LEU A 185 14.83 -11.01 -0.10
C LEU A 185 14.74 -12.25 0.80
N SER A 186 14.83 -13.44 0.21
CA SER A 186 14.83 -14.72 0.92
C SER A 186 16.03 -14.92 1.86
N GLU A 187 17.12 -14.17 1.67
CA GLU A 187 18.36 -14.29 2.44
C GLU A 187 18.41 -13.32 3.64
N ILE A 188 17.57 -12.28 3.66
CA ILE A 188 17.58 -11.22 4.68
C ILE A 188 17.54 -11.82 6.09
N ARG A 189 16.63 -12.78 6.33
CA ARG A 189 16.49 -13.45 7.63
C ARG A 189 17.80 -14.10 8.11
N GLY A 190 18.52 -14.77 7.21
CA GLY A 190 19.76 -15.47 7.52
C GLY A 190 20.93 -14.52 7.78
N LEU A 191 20.91 -13.34 7.16
CA LEU A 191 21.98 -12.34 7.22
C LEU A 191 21.76 -11.28 8.31
N MET A 192 20.52 -11.07 8.77
CA MET A 192 20.14 -10.01 9.72
C MET A 192 21.04 -9.94 10.95
N LYS A 193 21.32 -11.09 11.57
CA LYS A 193 22.17 -11.15 12.77
C LYS A 193 23.58 -10.62 12.52
N GLY A 194 24.13 -10.84 11.32
CA GLY A 194 25.45 -10.33 10.93
C GLY A 194 25.42 -8.86 10.49
N ALA A 195 24.29 -8.41 9.96
CA ALA A 195 24.09 -7.02 9.51
C ALA A 195 23.89 -6.03 10.68
N ILE A 196 23.38 -6.48 11.83
CA ILE A 196 23.24 -5.64 13.03
C ILE A 196 24.59 -5.55 13.75
N THR A 197 25.34 -4.47 13.47
CA THR A 197 26.60 -4.15 14.15
C THR A 197 26.37 -3.32 15.41
N PRO A 198 27.31 -3.28 16.37
CA PRO A 198 27.16 -2.48 17.60
C PRO A 198 27.02 -0.98 17.33
N ASN A 199 26.03 -0.35 17.96
CA ASN A 199 25.83 1.09 18.07
C ASN A 199 25.52 1.48 19.54
N SER A 200 25.72 2.74 19.88
CA SER A 200 25.39 3.30 21.20
C SER A 200 23.89 3.32 21.50
N SER A 201 23.05 3.42 20.46
CA SER A 201 21.58 3.36 20.54
C SER A 201 21.07 2.54 19.36
N GLN A 202 20.37 1.45 19.62
CA GLN A 202 19.79 0.57 18.59
C GLN A 202 18.63 -0.23 19.17
N THR A 203 17.53 -0.28 18.44
CA THR A 203 16.38 -1.14 18.73
C THR A 203 15.88 -1.83 17.45
N PRO A 204 16.52 -2.94 17.04
CA PRO A 204 16.05 -3.72 15.91
C PRO A 204 14.72 -4.40 16.22
N PHE A 205 13.76 -4.40 15.28
CA PHE A 205 12.40 -4.86 15.57
C PHE A 205 12.00 -6.21 14.97
N SER A 206 12.71 -6.71 13.95
CA SER A 206 12.35 -7.95 13.26
C SER A 206 13.56 -8.63 12.62
N PRO A 207 13.59 -9.98 12.57
CA PRO A 207 14.60 -10.72 11.80
C PRO A 207 14.54 -10.46 10.29
N THR A 208 13.46 -9.83 9.80
CA THR A 208 13.25 -9.47 8.39
C THR A 208 12.82 -8.00 8.22
N GLY A 209 13.06 -7.19 9.25
CA GLY A 209 12.78 -5.75 9.21
C GLY A 209 13.91 -4.98 8.55
N VAL A 210 13.58 -4.03 7.68
CA VAL A 210 14.53 -3.16 6.97
C VAL A 210 14.06 -1.72 7.03
N GLN A 211 14.99 -0.77 6.89
CA GLN A 211 14.65 0.65 6.77
C GLN A 211 14.28 1.02 5.33
N THR A 212 13.69 2.21 5.18
CA THR A 212 13.54 2.88 3.89
C THR A 212 14.54 4.04 3.80
N SER A 213 14.99 4.52 2.65
CA SER A 213 14.64 4.16 1.27
C SER A 213 15.22 2.80 0.86
N LEU A 214 14.35 1.80 0.65
CA LEU A 214 14.76 0.44 0.32
C LEU A 214 14.94 0.31 -1.19
N GLN A 215 16.18 0.10 -1.63
CA GLN A 215 16.51 -0.10 -3.03
C GLN A 215 16.52 -1.58 -3.40
N MET A 216 15.88 -1.92 -4.52
CA MET A 216 15.83 -3.27 -5.07
C MET A 216 16.11 -3.29 -6.57
N LYS A 217 16.55 -4.45 -7.04
CA LYS A 217 16.71 -4.81 -8.44
C LYS A 217 16.04 -6.16 -8.71
N THR A 218 15.11 -6.16 -9.65
CA THR A 218 14.39 -7.37 -10.07
C THR A 218 15.26 -8.21 -11.02
N ALA A 219 14.93 -9.50 -11.16
CA ALA A 219 15.63 -10.38 -12.10
C ALA A 219 15.43 -9.95 -13.57
N ASP A 220 14.32 -9.29 -13.88
CA ASP A 220 13.98 -8.80 -15.21
C ASP A 220 14.40 -7.34 -15.47
N GLY A 221 15.24 -6.78 -14.60
CA GLY A 221 15.98 -5.55 -14.82
C GLY A 221 15.30 -4.25 -14.38
N LEU A 222 14.21 -4.33 -13.62
CA LEU A 222 13.60 -3.17 -12.99
C LEU A 222 14.37 -2.76 -11.72
N TYR A 223 14.43 -1.46 -11.47
CA TYR A 223 14.88 -0.90 -10.21
C TYR A 223 13.67 -0.37 -9.47
N ILE A 224 13.48 -0.79 -8.23
CA ILE A 224 12.34 -0.42 -7.40
C ILE A 224 12.88 0.22 -6.14
N ASN A 225 12.31 1.36 -5.76
CA ASN A 225 12.62 2.03 -4.51
C ASN A 225 11.33 2.16 -3.70
N LEU A 226 11.33 1.71 -2.44
CA LEU A 226 10.23 1.88 -1.51
C LEU A 226 10.63 2.88 -0.43
N HIS A 227 9.88 3.97 -0.30
CA HIS A 227 10.15 5.02 0.68
C HIS A 227 8.88 5.79 1.02
N GLU A 228 9.02 6.77 1.92
CA GLU A 228 7.99 7.73 2.28
C GLU A 228 8.45 9.15 1.95
N ALA A 229 7.50 10.09 1.94
CA ALA A 229 7.78 11.51 1.73
C ALA A 229 6.88 12.36 2.63
N ALA A 230 7.41 13.48 3.12
CA ALA A 230 6.73 14.38 4.05
C ALA A 230 6.31 13.74 5.37
N LEU A 231 7.22 13.02 6.03
CA LEU A 231 7.05 12.52 7.39
C LEU A 231 6.97 13.69 8.38
N VAL A 232 5.74 14.12 8.69
CA VAL A 232 5.41 15.24 9.59
C VAL A 232 4.28 14.80 10.49
N ASP A 233 4.39 15.04 11.79
CA ASP A 233 3.38 14.70 12.81
C ASP A 233 2.94 13.21 12.81
N TYR A 234 3.77 12.34 12.24
CA TYR A 234 3.53 10.90 12.09
C TYR A 234 4.77 10.11 12.55
N SER A 235 4.61 8.80 12.75
CA SER A 235 5.72 7.93 13.12
C SER A 235 6.48 7.41 11.90
N CYS A 236 7.81 7.33 12.00
CA CYS A 236 8.70 6.86 10.93
C CYS A 236 8.30 5.46 10.43
N MET A 237 8.31 5.25 9.11
CA MET A 237 7.96 3.98 8.49
C MET A 237 9.20 3.14 8.15
N HIS A 238 9.26 1.96 8.77
CA HIS A 238 10.08 0.83 8.34
C HIS A 238 9.27 -0.15 7.48
N LEU A 239 9.95 -1.16 6.94
CA LEU A 239 9.30 -2.26 6.23
C LEU A 239 9.61 -3.58 6.92
N ASN A 240 8.59 -4.38 7.19
CA ASN A 240 8.75 -5.74 7.66
C ASN A 240 8.42 -6.73 6.54
N LEU A 241 9.37 -7.62 6.22
CA LEU A 241 9.20 -8.57 5.12
C LEU A 241 8.58 -9.89 5.62
N ASP A 242 7.46 -10.29 5.00
CA ASP A 242 7.04 -11.68 4.89
C ASP A 242 7.88 -12.36 3.79
N ASP A 243 8.95 -13.02 4.21
CA ASP A 243 9.95 -13.66 3.35
C ASP A 243 9.46 -14.97 2.70
N LYS A 244 8.23 -15.41 2.99
CA LYS A 244 7.59 -16.56 2.32
C LYS A 244 6.75 -16.12 1.12
N ASN A 245 6.10 -14.97 1.24
CA ASN A 245 5.21 -14.43 0.21
C ASN A 245 5.80 -13.22 -0.53
N PHE A 246 6.99 -12.75 -0.11
CA PHE A 246 7.66 -11.55 -0.60
C PHE A 246 6.79 -10.29 -0.49
N VAL A 247 6.11 -10.13 0.65
CA VAL A 247 5.30 -8.96 0.94
C VAL A 247 5.99 -8.13 2.00
N PHE A 248 6.35 -6.89 1.65
CA PHE A 248 6.68 -5.89 2.65
C PHE A 248 5.39 -5.29 3.20
N GLU A 249 5.32 -5.11 4.51
CA GLU A 249 4.26 -4.36 5.17
C GLU A 249 4.89 -3.19 5.96
N SER A 250 4.22 -2.04 5.95
CA SER A 250 4.60 -0.88 6.76
C SER A 250 4.74 -1.28 8.23
N TRP A 251 5.80 -0.82 8.87
CA TRP A 251 6.03 -1.03 10.29
C TRP A 251 6.46 0.30 10.91
N LEU A 252 5.54 0.95 11.61
CA LEU A 252 5.85 2.26 12.20
C LEU A 252 6.63 2.10 13.52
N THR A 253 7.47 3.10 13.82
CA THR A 253 8.15 3.21 15.12
C THR A 253 7.13 3.39 16.26
N PRO A 254 7.16 2.58 17.34
CA PRO A 254 6.31 2.79 18.49
C PRO A 254 6.82 3.93 19.39
N ASP A 255 5.91 4.55 20.13
CA ASP A 255 6.23 5.41 21.26
C ASP A 255 6.61 4.59 22.51
N ALA A 256 6.85 5.28 23.64
CA ALA A 256 7.25 4.65 24.90
C ALA A 256 6.20 3.68 25.50
N VAL A 257 4.94 3.72 25.06
CA VAL A 257 3.87 2.82 25.51
C VAL A 257 3.42 1.83 24.42
N GLY A 258 4.09 1.83 23.27
CA GLY A 258 3.84 0.93 22.14
C GLY A 258 2.85 1.45 21.10
N ASP A 259 2.34 2.68 21.23
CA ASP A 259 1.41 3.28 20.27
C ASP A 259 2.17 3.91 19.10
N LYS A 260 1.59 3.90 17.89
CA LYS A 260 2.31 4.24 16.65
C LYS A 260 1.86 5.54 15.98
N GLY A 261 1.03 6.33 16.67
CA GLY A 261 0.61 7.65 16.19
C GLY A 261 -0.67 8.11 16.88
N TYR A 262 -0.68 9.36 17.33
CA TYR A 262 -1.85 10.02 17.91
C TYR A 262 -2.35 11.06 16.93
N LEU A 263 -3.53 10.81 16.35
CA LEU A 263 -4.04 11.62 15.25
C LEU A 263 -5.34 12.33 15.62
N GLN A 264 -5.55 13.48 15.00
CA GLN A 264 -6.77 14.26 15.07
C GLN A 264 -7.20 14.69 13.67
N ALA A 265 -8.40 14.30 13.25
CA ALA A 265 -8.97 14.76 11.98
C ALA A 265 -9.29 16.28 12.02
N PRO A 266 -9.09 17.02 10.91
CA PRO A 266 -8.59 16.55 9.63
C PRO A 266 -7.08 16.27 9.66
N TYR A 267 -6.65 15.13 9.10
CA TYR A 267 -5.25 14.70 9.05
C TYR A 267 -4.92 14.03 7.71
N THR A 268 -3.64 14.04 7.31
CA THR A 268 -3.10 13.28 6.16
C THR A 268 -1.80 12.62 6.52
#